data_AF-A0A958JGG2-F1
#
_entry.id   AF-A0A958JGG2-F1
#
_cell.length_a   1.000
_cell.length_b   1.000
_cell.length_c   1.000
_cell.angle_alpha   90.00
_cell.angle_beta   90.00
_cell.angle_gamma   90.00
#
_symmetry.space_group_name_H-M   'P 1'
#
loop_
_entity.id
_entity.type
_entity.pdbx_description
1 polymer ?
#
loop_
_entity_poly.entity_id
_entity_poly.type
_entity_poly.pdbx_seq_one_letter_code
_entity_poly.pdbx_strand_id
1 'polypeptide(L)'
;MKKTSFSRVLYQCALIVACYGLQQALAQPLASAQDDEPAAAAEPSQEEASGSEEPTQIAAASEGQVPLSHEALIDALLRRMSSPDERTRLEAGLALRKTAQLSDVSLLVKILKRGNNRDKQLFLIETLARLSDQRAGEALRFEVRHGDLESKRAAVSALGKLKFNWPIPVLVRTLRKAEDSELRKRAASALGEIGTTQSIYALRTSLAALEEDVAAKNAAFWALEKARGEVDDQLIDTKMPKGRRLQLYYKGTRYFFYHPAHRRGSAIHKVGLRPWLLVCMHDADLRAEELFNICWRAGKKRQMAVLVPLMDPIRYPDYGQFNIRGERADKRLLELVEHVGKHASLTVREFYLFGYGTGGDFAQRFTMSYPKRIARAAFESDEFTAPDAEAYFPRGLNRTPLAPDIGIDMYRFLKSDSVLIMRKNSETLREAKNFYEAMQHYSDVNGIRSRLAVRTVDVKFEIWSEAEKYLFSYD
;
A
#
# COMPACT_ATOMS: atom_id res chain seq x y z
N MET A 1 -2.05 -30.07 18.74
CA MET A 1 -0.85 -29.27 19.04
C MET A 1 0.26 -29.62 18.04
N LYS A 2 0.55 -28.75 17.07
CA LYS A 2 1.75 -28.84 16.20
C LYS A 2 2.41 -27.46 16.12
N LYS A 3 3.05 -27.04 17.21
CA LYS A 3 3.90 -25.84 17.29
C LYS A 3 5.37 -26.25 17.13
N THR A 4 5.82 -26.68 15.94
CA THR A 4 7.26 -27.03 15.74
C THR A 4 7.84 -26.75 14.34
N SER A 5 7.07 -26.36 13.33
CA SER A 5 7.63 -25.93 12.02
C SER A 5 7.87 -24.40 11.94
N PHE A 6 7.18 -23.64 12.79
CA PHE A 6 7.11 -22.17 12.77
C PHE A 6 8.42 -21.46 13.15
N SER A 7 9.30 -22.12 13.92
CA SER A 7 10.59 -21.56 14.35
C SER A 7 11.66 -21.75 13.27
N ARG A 8 11.82 -22.94 12.69
CA ARG A 8 12.95 -23.26 11.80
C ARG A 8 13.00 -22.46 10.51
N VAL A 9 11.86 -22.07 9.93
CA VAL A 9 11.82 -21.32 8.65
C VAL A 9 12.15 -19.84 8.86
N LEU A 10 11.62 -19.22 9.92
CA LEU A 10 12.02 -17.89 10.35
C LEU A 10 13.48 -17.88 10.81
N TYR A 11 13.92 -18.91 11.55
CA TYR A 11 15.30 -19.06 11.97
C TYR A 11 16.22 -19.19 10.76
N GLN A 12 15.91 -20.03 9.76
CA GLN A 12 16.76 -20.19 8.57
C GLN A 12 16.81 -18.93 7.70
N CYS A 13 15.68 -18.29 7.38
CA CYS A 13 15.71 -17.06 6.58
C CYS A 13 16.32 -15.88 7.35
N ALA A 14 16.08 -15.76 8.66
CA ALA A 14 16.68 -14.73 9.50
C ALA A 14 18.17 -15.01 9.78
N LEU A 15 18.60 -16.26 9.97
CA LEU A 15 20.02 -16.65 10.03
C LEU A 15 20.71 -16.34 8.71
N ILE A 16 20.11 -16.73 7.59
CA ILE A 16 20.68 -16.47 6.26
C ILE A 16 20.85 -14.97 6.02
N VAL A 17 19.88 -14.14 6.38
CA VAL A 17 19.96 -12.68 6.22
C VAL A 17 20.85 -12.01 7.29
N ALA A 18 20.83 -12.49 8.54
CA ALA A 18 21.63 -11.94 9.64
C ALA A 18 23.11 -12.32 9.52
N CYS A 19 23.44 -13.54 9.12
CA CYS A 19 24.81 -13.97 8.82
C CYS A 19 25.41 -13.13 7.68
N TYR A 20 24.60 -12.83 6.65
CA TYR A 20 25.05 -11.99 5.54
C TYR A 20 25.26 -10.52 5.94
N GLY A 21 24.38 -9.98 6.80
CA GLY A 21 24.49 -8.61 7.33
C GLY A 21 25.68 -8.42 8.28
N LEU A 22 25.97 -9.40 9.13
CA LEU A 22 27.14 -9.39 10.02
C LEU A 22 28.47 -9.48 9.25
N GLN A 23 28.52 -10.24 8.15
CA GLN A 23 29.73 -10.32 7.32
C GLN A 23 30.05 -9.03 6.56
N GLN A 24 29.06 -8.27 6.09
CA GLN A 24 29.32 -6.96 5.46
C GLN A 24 29.80 -5.91 6.47
N ALA A 25 29.34 -5.97 7.72
CA ALA A 25 29.81 -5.09 8.79
C ALA A 25 31.26 -5.40 9.19
N LEU A 26 31.68 -6.67 9.14
CA LEU A 26 33.05 -7.10 9.44
C LEU A 26 34.05 -6.88 8.29
N ALA A 27 33.57 -6.60 7.07
CA ALA A 27 34.41 -6.39 5.88
C ALA A 27 34.77 -4.92 5.60
N GLN A 28 34.37 -3.97 6.47
CA GLN A 28 34.86 -2.60 6.39
C GLN A 28 36.25 -2.50 7.02
N PRO A 29 37.25 -1.88 6.38
CA PRO A 29 38.54 -1.65 7.02
C PRO A 29 38.35 -0.62 8.14
N LEU A 30 38.77 -0.97 9.36
CA LEU A 30 38.97 -0.02 10.44
C LEU A 30 39.92 1.08 9.96
N ALA A 31 39.41 2.30 9.82
CA ALA A 31 40.22 3.47 9.59
C ALA A 31 41.16 3.66 10.78
N SER A 32 42.44 3.84 10.47
CA SER A 32 43.55 4.09 11.39
C SER A 32 43.27 5.28 12.31
N ALA A 33 43.30 5.03 13.62
CA ALA A 33 43.47 6.07 14.63
C ALA A 33 44.81 5.85 15.32
N GLN A 34 45.63 6.90 15.28
CA GLN A 34 46.98 6.99 15.83
C GLN A 34 46.95 7.03 17.36
N ASP A 35 47.98 6.42 17.94
CA ASP A 35 48.80 6.83 19.09
C ASP A 35 48.14 7.67 20.20
N ASP A 36 48.02 7.10 21.40
CA ASP A 36 48.76 7.57 22.59
C ASP A 36 48.58 6.60 23.79
N GLU A 37 49.72 6.16 24.32
CA GLU A 37 49.94 5.49 25.61
C GLU A 37 49.72 6.47 26.81
N PRO A 38 49.77 6.10 28.12
CA PRO A 38 50.44 4.91 28.68
C PRO A 38 49.73 4.12 29.83
N ALA A 39 50.18 2.87 29.95
CA ALA A 39 50.59 2.11 31.14
C ALA A 39 49.83 2.20 32.48
N ALA A 40 49.40 1.03 32.98
CA ALA A 40 49.76 0.55 34.32
C ALA A 40 49.56 -0.98 34.42
N ALA A 41 50.53 -1.63 35.05
CA ALA A 41 50.78 -3.06 35.11
C ALA A 41 49.95 -3.82 36.16
N ALA A 42 49.73 -5.11 35.93
CA ALA A 42 50.00 -6.18 36.90
C ALA A 42 49.86 -7.57 36.24
N GLU A 43 50.87 -8.39 36.50
CA GLU A 43 51.18 -9.71 35.96
C GLU A 43 50.42 -10.89 36.61
N PRO A 44 50.58 -12.13 36.12
CA PRO A 44 49.61 -13.23 36.20
C PRO A 44 49.93 -14.27 37.28
N SER A 45 49.00 -15.20 37.50
CA SER A 45 49.30 -16.47 38.18
C SER A 45 48.55 -17.63 37.53
N GLN A 46 49.34 -18.54 36.97
CA GLN A 46 48.95 -19.88 36.53
C GLN A 46 48.86 -20.82 37.73
N GLU A 47 47.96 -21.80 37.69
CA GLU A 47 48.17 -23.09 38.35
C GLU A 47 47.39 -24.21 37.63
N GLU A 48 48.06 -25.35 37.49
CA GLU A 48 47.72 -26.49 36.63
C GLU A 48 46.93 -27.60 37.37
N ALA A 49 46.13 -28.34 36.57
CA ALA A 49 45.85 -29.79 36.57
C ALA A 49 45.58 -30.61 37.87
N SER A 50 44.47 -31.36 37.89
CA SER A 50 44.46 -32.84 37.85
C SER A 50 43.04 -33.46 37.95
N GLY A 51 42.79 -34.53 37.16
CA GLY A 51 41.82 -35.64 37.33
C GLY A 51 40.32 -35.36 37.55
N SER A 52 39.33 -36.16 37.15
CA SER A 52 39.14 -37.32 36.27
C SER A 52 37.68 -37.76 36.54
N GLU A 53 36.95 -38.13 35.48
CA GLU A 53 35.68 -38.90 35.46
C GLU A 53 34.32 -38.15 35.50
N GLU A 54 33.67 -38.24 34.32
CA GLU A 54 32.32 -37.88 33.85
C GLU A 54 31.15 -38.63 34.56
N PRO A 55 29.82 -38.38 34.31
CA PRO A 55 29.22 -37.91 33.05
C PRO A 55 27.97 -36.98 33.12
N THR A 56 27.82 -36.09 32.13
CA THR A 56 26.66 -36.04 31.21
C THR A 56 26.81 -34.88 30.22
N GLN A 57 27.40 -35.20 29.06
CA GLN A 57 27.41 -34.32 27.90
C GLN A 57 26.01 -34.26 27.26
N ILE A 58 25.34 -33.12 27.35
CA ILE A 58 24.46 -32.66 26.27
C ILE A 58 25.38 -31.85 25.35
N ALA A 59 26.09 -32.55 24.48
CA ALA A 59 26.85 -31.94 23.40
C ALA A 59 25.86 -31.18 22.51
N ALA A 60 25.95 -29.85 22.57
CA ALA A 60 25.40 -28.97 21.58
C ALA A 60 26.03 -29.33 20.23
N ALA A 61 25.29 -30.07 19.41
CA ALA A 61 25.56 -30.17 17.98
C ALA A 61 25.26 -28.79 17.35
N SER A 62 26.23 -27.89 17.45
CA SER A 62 26.37 -26.78 16.51
C SER A 62 26.79 -27.39 15.17
N GLU A 63 25.82 -27.89 14.41
CA GLU A 63 26.03 -28.24 13.01
C GLU A 63 26.49 -26.96 12.28
N GLY A 64 27.75 -26.98 11.85
CA GLY A 64 28.37 -25.92 11.08
C GLY A 64 27.58 -25.65 9.79
N GLN A 65 26.80 -24.57 9.78
CA GLN A 65 26.32 -23.99 8.54
C GLN A 65 27.48 -23.20 7.93
N VAL A 66 28.14 -23.80 6.95
CA VAL A 66 29.01 -23.07 6.02
C VAL A 66 28.19 -21.90 5.46
N PRO A 67 28.67 -20.65 5.52
CA PRO A 67 27.92 -19.51 5.00
C PRO A 67 27.64 -19.73 3.51
N LEU A 68 26.36 -19.78 3.15
CA LEU A 68 25.92 -19.87 1.76
C LEU A 68 26.55 -18.73 0.96
N SER A 69 27.17 -19.05 -0.18
CA SER A 69 27.60 -18.01 -1.12
C SER A 69 26.40 -17.19 -1.59
N HIS A 70 26.63 -15.93 -1.97
CA HIS A 70 25.58 -15.05 -2.51
C HIS A 70 24.77 -15.73 -3.62
N GLU A 71 25.48 -16.36 -4.55
CA GLU A 71 24.88 -17.07 -5.67
C GLU A 71 23.99 -18.23 -5.21
N ALA A 72 24.47 -19.05 -4.28
CA ALA A 72 23.69 -20.15 -3.70
C ALA A 72 22.45 -19.65 -2.94
N LEU A 73 22.57 -18.49 -2.25
CA LEU A 73 21.46 -17.83 -1.58
C LEU A 73 20.39 -17.39 -2.60
N ILE A 74 20.78 -16.66 -3.64
CA ILE A 74 19.86 -16.17 -4.66
C ILE A 74 19.15 -17.35 -5.34
N ASP A 75 19.88 -18.40 -5.70
CA ASP A 75 19.29 -19.62 -6.28
C ASP A 75 18.30 -20.32 -5.33
N ALA A 76 18.63 -20.43 -4.04
CA ALA A 76 17.74 -21.01 -3.04
C ALA A 76 16.44 -20.20 -2.90
N LEU A 77 16.54 -18.86 -2.86
CA LEU A 77 15.37 -17.98 -2.80
C LEU A 77 14.50 -18.14 -4.05
N LEU A 78 15.11 -18.17 -5.24
CA LEU A 78 14.39 -18.33 -6.52
C LEU A 78 13.68 -19.68 -6.62
N ARG A 79 14.23 -20.75 -6.03
CA ARG A 79 13.55 -22.06 -5.92
C ARG A 79 12.37 -21.98 -4.95
N ARG A 80 12.53 -21.34 -3.78
CA ARG A 80 11.46 -21.18 -2.78
C ARG A 80 10.30 -20.32 -3.28
N MET A 81 10.58 -19.33 -4.14
CA MET A 81 9.54 -18.56 -4.84
C MET A 81 8.69 -19.39 -5.81
N SER A 82 9.10 -20.62 -6.12
CA SER A 82 8.31 -21.59 -6.88
C SER A 82 7.55 -22.59 -5.99
N SER A 83 7.55 -22.40 -4.67
CA SER A 83 6.79 -23.24 -3.72
C SER A 83 5.28 -23.14 -3.97
N PRO A 84 4.50 -24.22 -3.77
CA PRO A 84 3.04 -24.15 -3.76
C PRO A 84 2.49 -23.33 -2.59
N ASP A 85 3.25 -23.21 -1.50
CA ASP A 85 2.88 -22.39 -0.34
C ASP A 85 3.11 -20.90 -0.59
N GLU A 86 2.03 -20.11 -0.58
CA GLU A 86 2.05 -18.66 -0.79
C GLU A 86 2.96 -17.96 0.22
N ARG A 87 2.95 -18.39 1.49
CA ARG A 87 3.79 -17.78 2.53
C ARG A 87 5.26 -17.88 2.18
N THR A 88 5.71 -19.09 1.86
CA THR A 88 7.08 -19.38 1.46
C THR A 88 7.47 -18.57 0.22
N ARG A 89 6.56 -18.41 -0.76
CA ARG A 89 6.82 -17.56 -1.93
C ARG A 89 7.01 -16.09 -1.56
N LEU A 90 6.11 -15.53 -0.75
CA LEU A 90 6.15 -14.14 -0.31
C LEU A 90 7.40 -13.84 0.53
N GLU A 91 7.74 -14.70 1.49
CA GLU A 91 8.92 -14.56 2.34
C GLU A 91 10.21 -14.62 1.49
N ALA A 92 10.29 -15.58 0.55
CA ALA A 92 11.43 -15.70 -0.34
C ALA A 92 11.55 -14.49 -1.30
N GLY A 93 10.42 -14.00 -1.84
CA GLY A 93 10.40 -12.81 -2.69
C GLY A 93 10.81 -11.53 -1.94
N LEU A 94 10.37 -11.37 -0.69
CA LEU A 94 10.80 -10.27 0.18
C LEU A 94 12.29 -10.34 0.52
N ALA A 95 12.79 -11.53 0.83
CA ALA A 95 14.21 -11.76 1.08
C ALA A 95 15.02 -11.43 -0.17
N LEU A 96 14.62 -11.97 -1.35
CA LEU A 96 15.28 -11.68 -2.62
C LEU A 96 15.30 -10.19 -2.91
N ARG A 97 14.18 -9.49 -2.70
CA ARG A 97 14.11 -8.05 -2.89
C ARG A 97 15.09 -7.30 -2.00
N LYS A 98 15.35 -7.77 -0.77
CA LYS A 98 16.30 -7.14 0.17
C LYS A 98 17.76 -7.50 -0.12
N THR A 99 18.04 -8.73 -0.55
CA THR A 99 19.41 -9.25 -0.70
C THR A 99 19.98 -9.10 -2.09
N ALA A 100 19.15 -9.04 -3.14
CA ALA A 100 19.60 -9.01 -4.53
C ALA A 100 20.50 -7.80 -4.81
N GLN A 101 21.52 -8.03 -5.63
CA GLN A 101 22.54 -7.08 -6.04
C GLN A 101 22.57 -6.94 -7.58
N LEU A 102 23.34 -5.98 -8.08
CA LEU A 102 23.48 -5.74 -9.52
C LEU A 102 24.07 -6.95 -10.26
N SER A 103 24.91 -7.77 -9.63
CA SER A 103 25.42 -9.03 -10.20
C SER A 103 24.31 -9.99 -10.62
N ASP A 104 23.17 -9.96 -9.91
CA ASP A 104 22.09 -10.94 -10.06
C ASP A 104 21.16 -10.62 -11.23
N VAL A 105 21.22 -9.40 -11.78
CA VAL A 105 20.28 -8.90 -12.81
C VAL A 105 20.18 -9.86 -13.99
N SER A 106 21.32 -10.38 -14.49
CA SER A 106 21.33 -11.32 -15.61
C SER A 106 20.58 -12.62 -15.31
N LEU A 107 20.74 -13.15 -14.10
CA LEU A 107 20.03 -14.34 -13.64
C LEU A 107 18.53 -14.07 -13.47
N LEU A 108 18.18 -12.96 -12.81
CA LEU A 108 16.78 -12.57 -12.59
C LEU A 108 16.03 -12.35 -13.92
N VAL A 109 16.67 -11.70 -14.90
CA VAL A 109 16.14 -11.53 -16.26
C VAL A 109 15.89 -12.87 -16.95
N LYS A 110 16.84 -13.80 -16.85
CA LYS A 110 16.71 -15.15 -17.42
C LYS A 110 15.53 -15.90 -16.81
N ILE A 111 15.32 -15.76 -15.51
CA ILE A 111 14.23 -16.45 -14.80
C ILE A 111 12.88 -15.80 -15.08
N LEU A 112 12.82 -14.46 -15.16
CA LEU A 112 11.61 -13.73 -15.53
C LEU A 112 11.06 -14.25 -16.86
N LYS A 113 11.91 -14.28 -17.90
CA LYS A 113 11.55 -14.74 -19.26
C LYS A 113 11.07 -16.20 -19.32
N ARG A 114 11.46 -17.05 -18.37
CA ARG A 114 11.06 -18.47 -18.37
C ARG A 114 9.61 -18.69 -17.95
N GLY A 115 8.98 -17.73 -17.27
CA GLY A 115 7.64 -17.93 -16.73
C GLY A 115 7.62 -18.90 -15.55
N ASN A 116 6.72 -18.70 -14.58
CA ASN A 116 6.40 -19.74 -13.58
C ASN A 116 5.04 -19.45 -12.93
N ASN A 117 5.03 -18.62 -11.89
CA ASN A 117 3.83 -18.24 -11.15
C ASN A 117 3.76 -16.72 -11.03
N ARG A 118 2.54 -16.19 -10.87
CA ARG A 118 2.26 -14.75 -10.83
C ARG A 118 3.06 -14.03 -9.74
N ASP A 119 3.10 -14.58 -8.52
CA ASP A 119 3.83 -13.94 -7.40
C ASP A 119 5.31 -13.77 -7.70
N LYS A 120 5.95 -14.82 -8.24
CA LYS A 120 7.36 -14.83 -8.60
C LYS A 120 7.65 -13.81 -9.70
N GLN A 121 6.81 -13.75 -10.72
CA GLN A 121 6.94 -12.75 -11.79
C GLN A 121 6.89 -11.33 -11.22
N LEU A 122 5.91 -11.03 -10.37
CA LEU A 122 5.77 -9.71 -9.76
C LEU A 122 6.98 -9.34 -8.88
N PHE A 123 7.46 -10.25 -8.03
CA PHE A 123 8.65 -9.99 -7.22
C PHE A 123 9.92 -9.81 -8.05
N LEU A 124 10.08 -10.56 -9.14
CA LEU A 124 11.22 -10.40 -10.04
C LEU A 124 11.17 -9.03 -10.73
N ILE A 125 10.00 -8.62 -11.24
CA ILE A 125 9.79 -7.29 -11.83
C ILE A 125 10.12 -6.18 -10.82
N GLU A 126 9.59 -6.27 -9.59
CA GLU A 126 9.85 -5.30 -8.52
C GLU A 126 11.33 -5.24 -8.12
N THR A 127 11.98 -6.41 -8.02
CA THR A 127 13.40 -6.49 -7.66
C THR A 127 14.26 -5.87 -8.77
N LEU A 128 13.97 -6.17 -10.03
CA LEU A 128 14.65 -5.57 -11.18
C LEU A 128 14.45 -4.04 -11.23
N ALA A 129 13.24 -3.56 -10.93
CA ALA A 129 12.96 -2.12 -10.83
C ALA A 129 13.81 -1.46 -9.75
N ARG A 130 13.92 -2.08 -8.56
CA ARG A 130 14.75 -1.59 -7.45
C ARG A 130 16.23 -1.53 -7.84
N LEU A 131 16.72 -2.56 -8.52
CA LEU A 131 18.11 -2.64 -8.95
C LEU A 131 18.48 -1.57 -10.00
N SER A 132 17.49 -1.00 -10.70
CA SER A 132 17.68 0.15 -11.60
C SER A 132 18.74 -0.08 -12.70
N ASP A 133 18.83 -1.30 -13.23
CA ASP A 133 19.84 -1.69 -14.22
C ASP A 133 19.25 -1.81 -15.63
N GLN A 134 19.95 -1.26 -16.64
CA GLN A 134 19.46 -1.26 -18.03
C GLN A 134 19.25 -2.68 -18.59
N ARG A 135 19.99 -3.68 -18.11
CA ARG A 135 19.90 -5.08 -18.57
C ARG A 135 18.51 -5.67 -18.34
N ALA A 136 17.74 -5.13 -17.39
CA ALA A 136 16.36 -5.53 -17.15
C ALA A 136 15.41 -5.10 -18.28
N GLY A 137 15.81 -4.16 -19.14
CA GLY A 137 14.89 -3.43 -19.98
C GLY A 137 14.17 -4.25 -21.03
N GLU A 138 14.85 -5.19 -21.69
CA GLU A 138 14.20 -6.10 -22.62
C GLU A 138 13.20 -7.03 -21.94
N ALA A 139 13.55 -7.54 -20.76
CA ALA A 139 12.70 -8.45 -20.01
C ALA A 139 11.40 -7.75 -19.56
N LEU A 140 11.51 -6.52 -19.04
CA LEU A 140 10.35 -5.73 -18.68
C LEU A 140 9.49 -5.35 -19.90
N ARG A 141 10.10 -5.00 -21.04
CA ARG A 141 9.34 -4.75 -22.28
C ARG A 141 8.61 -6.00 -22.77
N PHE A 142 9.19 -7.18 -22.59
CA PHE A 142 8.55 -8.45 -22.90
C PHE A 142 7.32 -8.66 -22.01
N GLU A 143 7.45 -8.44 -20.69
CA GLU A 143 6.33 -8.55 -19.74
C GLU A 143 5.18 -7.57 -20.06
N VAL A 144 5.48 -6.32 -20.45
CA VAL A 144 4.44 -5.36 -20.87
C VAL A 144 3.61 -5.86 -22.05
N ARG A 145 4.19 -6.67 -22.93
CA ARG A 145 3.50 -7.18 -24.14
C ARG A 145 2.83 -8.53 -23.89
N HIS A 146 3.51 -9.43 -23.20
CA HIS A 146 3.16 -10.85 -23.15
C HIS A 146 2.77 -11.36 -21.76
N GLY A 147 3.00 -10.57 -20.70
CA GLY A 147 2.62 -10.95 -19.35
C GLY A 147 1.09 -11.00 -19.16
N ASP A 148 0.67 -11.61 -18.06
CA ASP A 148 -0.70 -11.45 -17.57
C ASP A 148 -0.98 -9.97 -17.22
N LEU A 149 -2.26 -9.61 -17.01
CA LEU A 149 -2.66 -8.21 -16.77
C LEU A 149 -1.87 -7.54 -15.63
N GLU A 150 -1.54 -8.29 -14.60
CA GLU A 150 -0.93 -7.80 -13.38
C GLU A 150 0.59 -7.69 -13.54
N SER A 151 1.19 -8.67 -14.21
CA SER A 151 2.58 -8.61 -14.67
C SER A 151 2.79 -7.44 -15.64
N LYS A 152 1.85 -7.18 -16.55
CA LYS A 152 1.86 -6.00 -17.43
C LYS A 152 1.84 -4.70 -16.63
N ARG A 153 0.91 -4.57 -15.67
CA ARG A 153 0.78 -3.39 -14.81
C ARG A 153 2.05 -3.16 -13.99
N ALA A 154 2.61 -4.22 -13.41
CA ALA A 154 3.87 -4.16 -12.66
C ALA A 154 5.05 -3.77 -13.56
N ALA A 155 5.16 -4.35 -14.75
CA ALA A 155 6.23 -4.06 -15.69
C ALA A 155 6.18 -2.62 -16.19
N VAL A 156 4.99 -2.08 -16.50
CA VAL A 156 4.82 -0.66 -16.86
C VAL A 156 5.30 0.26 -15.73
N SER A 157 4.89 0.00 -14.49
CA SER A 157 5.36 0.78 -13.33
C SER A 157 6.87 0.62 -13.12
N ALA A 158 7.42 -0.58 -13.29
CA ALA A 158 8.86 -0.83 -13.17
C ALA A 158 9.66 -0.01 -14.19
N LEU A 159 9.22 0.04 -15.45
CA LEU A 159 9.87 0.84 -16.50
C LEU A 159 9.94 2.33 -16.15
N GLY A 160 8.91 2.87 -15.49
CA GLY A 160 8.92 4.25 -14.97
C GLY A 160 9.99 4.47 -13.90
N LYS A 161 10.05 3.57 -12.92
CA LYS A 161 10.99 3.61 -11.79
C LYS A 161 12.46 3.51 -12.20
N LEU A 162 12.74 2.84 -13.33
CA LEU A 162 14.10 2.78 -13.88
C LEU A 162 14.60 4.15 -14.37
N LYS A 163 13.70 5.09 -14.67
CA LYS A 163 14.01 6.46 -15.13
C LYS A 163 14.89 6.57 -16.39
N PHE A 164 14.86 5.55 -17.25
CA PHE A 164 15.51 5.61 -18.55
C PHE A 164 14.57 6.12 -19.66
N ASN A 165 15.14 6.62 -20.76
CA ASN A 165 14.36 7.11 -21.92
C ASN A 165 13.94 6.01 -22.91
N TRP A 166 14.69 4.90 -22.98
CA TRP A 166 14.39 3.80 -23.90
C TRP A 166 13.00 3.13 -23.73
N PRO A 167 12.30 3.19 -22.57
CA PRO A 167 10.94 2.68 -22.44
C PRO A 167 9.87 3.62 -23.02
N ILE A 168 10.18 4.90 -23.28
CA ILE A 168 9.18 5.90 -23.70
C ILE A 168 8.31 5.42 -24.87
N PRO A 169 8.83 4.83 -25.96
CA PRO A 169 8.00 4.38 -27.06
C PRO A 169 7.01 3.27 -26.69
N VAL A 170 7.37 2.36 -25.78
CA VAL A 170 6.44 1.32 -25.33
C VAL A 170 5.39 1.90 -24.39
N LEU A 171 5.77 2.82 -23.51
CA LEU A 171 4.85 3.49 -22.58
C LEU A 171 3.84 4.36 -23.33
N VAL A 172 4.25 5.11 -24.37
CA VAL A 172 3.33 5.88 -25.22
C VAL A 172 2.33 4.97 -25.94
N ARG A 173 2.80 3.83 -26.46
CA ARG A 173 1.91 2.85 -27.08
C ARG A 173 0.89 2.32 -26.06
N THR A 174 1.34 1.96 -24.86
CA THR A 174 0.46 1.48 -23.79
C THR A 174 -0.55 2.54 -23.38
N LEU A 175 -0.11 3.80 -23.19
CA LEU A 175 -0.98 4.92 -22.84
C LEU A 175 -2.10 5.14 -23.87
N ARG A 176 -1.80 5.03 -25.16
CA ARG A 176 -2.77 5.33 -26.24
C ARG A 176 -3.62 4.14 -26.68
N LYS A 177 -3.09 2.92 -26.58
CA LYS A 177 -3.67 1.74 -27.24
C LYS A 177 -4.02 0.58 -26.31
N ALA A 178 -3.65 0.62 -25.04
CA ALA A 178 -4.06 -0.45 -24.13
C ALA A 178 -5.58 -0.40 -23.93
N GLU A 179 -6.23 -1.56 -23.92
CA GLU A 179 -7.68 -1.67 -23.65
C GLU A 179 -7.99 -1.42 -22.16
N ASP A 180 -7.11 -1.88 -21.28
CA ASP A 180 -7.22 -1.70 -19.82
C ASP A 180 -6.92 -0.26 -19.42
N SER A 181 -7.91 0.40 -18.78
CA SER A 181 -7.79 1.78 -18.29
C SER A 181 -6.67 1.92 -17.25
N GLU A 182 -6.49 0.92 -16.39
CA GLU A 182 -5.43 0.92 -15.38
C GLU A 182 -4.02 0.92 -16.00
N LEU A 183 -3.79 0.11 -17.05
CA LEU A 183 -2.56 0.13 -17.83
C LEU A 183 -2.30 1.50 -18.48
N ARG A 184 -3.32 2.17 -19.01
CA ARG A 184 -3.18 3.52 -19.59
C ARG A 184 -2.75 4.53 -18.52
N LYS A 185 -3.40 4.54 -17.36
CA LYS A 185 -3.04 5.40 -16.21
C LYS A 185 -1.60 5.15 -15.75
N ARG A 186 -1.20 3.89 -15.60
CA ARG A 186 0.18 3.51 -15.22
C ARG A 186 1.20 3.87 -16.29
N ALA A 187 0.83 3.87 -17.56
CA ALA A 187 1.73 4.29 -18.62
C ALA A 187 1.97 5.82 -18.61
N ALA A 188 0.91 6.63 -18.41
CA ALA A 188 1.05 8.07 -18.16
C ALA A 188 1.94 8.33 -16.94
N SER A 189 1.70 7.57 -15.87
CA SER A 189 2.51 7.59 -14.65
C SER A 189 3.99 7.36 -14.91
N ALA A 190 4.31 6.25 -15.58
CA ALA A 190 5.69 5.86 -15.85
C ALA A 190 6.42 6.90 -16.70
N LEU A 191 5.73 7.53 -17.66
CA LEU A 191 6.28 8.67 -18.40
C LEU A 191 6.56 9.87 -17.48
N GLY A 192 5.65 10.18 -16.56
CA GLY A 192 5.85 11.23 -15.55
C GLY A 192 7.00 10.95 -14.59
N GLU A 193 7.20 9.69 -14.18
CA GLU A 193 8.32 9.27 -13.34
C GLU A 193 9.67 9.37 -14.04
N ILE A 194 9.72 9.04 -15.34
CA ILE A 194 10.93 9.25 -16.16
C ILE A 194 11.25 10.74 -16.23
N GLY A 195 10.25 11.61 -16.39
CA GLY A 195 10.38 13.05 -16.20
C GLY A 195 11.31 13.79 -17.17
N THR A 196 11.87 13.12 -18.18
CA THR A 196 12.76 13.75 -19.16
C THR A 196 11.98 14.58 -20.17
N THR A 197 12.66 15.50 -20.86
CA THR A 197 12.09 16.33 -21.93
C THR A 197 11.33 15.50 -22.97
N GLN A 198 11.84 14.30 -23.29
CA GLN A 198 11.18 13.36 -24.20
C GLN A 198 9.87 12.81 -23.63
N SER A 199 9.85 12.42 -22.35
CA SER A 199 8.63 11.95 -21.68
C SER A 199 7.58 13.05 -21.54
N ILE A 200 8.00 14.28 -21.22
CA ILE A 200 7.10 15.44 -21.15
C ILE A 200 6.48 15.73 -22.52
N TYR A 201 7.30 15.74 -23.57
CA TYR A 201 6.82 15.91 -24.95
C TYR A 201 5.84 14.79 -25.35
N ALA A 202 6.16 13.55 -24.98
CA ALA A 202 5.33 12.38 -25.24
C ALA A 202 3.98 12.44 -24.51
N LEU A 203 3.95 12.88 -23.25
CA LEU A 203 2.71 13.09 -22.50
C LEU A 203 1.85 14.18 -23.15
N ARG A 204 2.46 15.35 -23.47
CA ARG A 204 1.73 16.47 -24.08
C ARG A 204 1.09 16.11 -25.41
N THR A 205 1.83 15.40 -26.27
CA THR A 205 1.30 14.94 -27.57
C THR A 205 0.30 13.79 -27.45
N SER A 206 0.29 13.07 -26.32
CA SER A 206 -0.67 12.00 -26.07
C SER A 206 -2.00 12.51 -25.52
N LEU A 207 -2.05 13.68 -24.87
CA LEU A 207 -3.28 14.25 -24.30
C LEU A 207 -4.42 14.38 -25.33
N ALA A 208 -4.11 14.79 -26.56
CA ALA A 208 -5.09 14.90 -27.64
C ALA A 208 -5.68 13.53 -28.06
N ALA A 209 -4.92 12.44 -27.91
CA ALA A 209 -5.39 11.10 -28.23
C ALA A 209 -6.19 10.45 -27.09
N LEU A 210 -6.23 11.06 -25.91
CA LEU A 210 -6.92 10.53 -24.73
C LEU A 210 -8.32 11.14 -24.57
N GLU A 211 -8.95 11.61 -25.66
CA GLU A 211 -10.14 12.48 -25.60
C GLU A 211 -11.28 11.94 -24.72
N GLU A 212 -11.52 10.63 -24.78
CA GLU A 212 -12.59 9.96 -24.03
C GLU A 212 -12.12 9.36 -22.68
N ASP A 213 -10.82 9.31 -22.41
CA ASP A 213 -10.27 8.74 -21.17
C ASP A 213 -9.88 9.83 -20.16
N VAL A 214 -10.88 10.28 -19.39
CA VAL A 214 -10.73 11.29 -18.33
C VAL A 214 -9.66 10.88 -17.30
N ALA A 215 -9.58 9.59 -16.96
CA ALA A 215 -8.67 9.13 -15.94
C ALA A 215 -7.21 9.12 -16.44
N ALA A 216 -6.96 8.64 -17.65
CA ALA A 216 -5.63 8.70 -18.25
C ALA A 216 -5.19 10.15 -18.54
N LYS A 217 -6.12 11.04 -18.93
CA LYS A 217 -5.87 12.48 -19.04
C LYS A 217 -5.44 13.08 -17.71
N ASN A 218 -6.18 12.83 -16.62
CA ASN A 218 -5.85 13.34 -15.29
C ASN A 218 -4.47 12.86 -14.82
N ALA A 219 -4.14 11.59 -15.06
CA ALA A 219 -2.81 11.04 -14.78
C ALA A 219 -1.71 11.73 -15.59
N ALA A 220 -1.96 12.00 -16.88
CA ALA A 220 -1.02 12.70 -17.76
C ALA A 220 -0.84 14.19 -17.39
N PHE A 221 -1.92 14.90 -17.02
CA PHE A 221 -1.84 16.28 -16.53
C PHE A 221 -1.00 16.37 -15.25
N TRP A 222 -1.26 15.53 -14.26
CA TRP A 222 -0.44 15.47 -13.05
C TRP A 222 1.03 15.13 -13.36
N ALA A 223 1.27 14.19 -14.28
CA ALA A 223 2.63 13.79 -14.65
C ALA A 223 3.41 14.96 -15.24
N LEU A 224 2.72 15.83 -15.99
CA LEU A 224 3.27 17.08 -16.51
C LEU A 224 3.51 18.10 -15.38
N GLU A 225 2.56 18.30 -14.47
CA GLU A 225 2.71 19.21 -13.30
C GLU A 225 3.90 18.80 -12.43
N LYS A 226 4.03 17.50 -12.11
CA LYS A 226 5.16 16.96 -11.34
C LYS A 226 6.48 17.16 -12.08
N ALA A 227 6.53 16.87 -13.37
CA ALA A 227 7.76 17.00 -14.16
C ALA A 227 8.21 18.47 -14.31
N ARG A 228 7.29 19.43 -14.21
CA ARG A 228 7.58 20.87 -14.23
C ARG A 228 8.01 21.43 -12.87
N GLY A 229 7.93 20.65 -11.80
CA GLY A 229 8.13 21.17 -10.44
C GLY A 229 7.03 22.16 -9.99
N GLU A 230 5.91 22.23 -10.72
CA GLU A 230 4.76 23.10 -10.42
C GLU A 230 3.86 22.50 -9.32
N VAL A 231 4.10 21.25 -8.92
CA VAL A 231 3.59 20.68 -7.68
C VAL A 231 4.44 21.22 -6.54
N ASP A 232 4.07 22.40 -6.07
CA ASP A 232 4.68 23.05 -4.92
C ASP A 232 4.27 22.28 -3.65
N ASP A 233 5.26 21.68 -2.97
CA ASP A 233 5.12 21.01 -1.67
C ASP A 233 4.91 22.06 -0.55
N GLN A 234 4.10 23.09 -0.79
CA GLN A 234 3.77 24.07 0.25
C GLN A 234 3.00 23.35 1.35
N LEU A 235 3.75 22.97 2.39
CA LEU A 235 3.22 22.88 3.73
C LEU A 235 2.42 24.15 3.96
N ILE A 236 1.12 23.99 4.19
CA ILE A 236 0.38 25.01 4.90
C ILE A 236 0.95 24.99 6.33
N ASP A 237 2.03 25.74 6.58
CA ASP A 237 2.47 26.04 7.96
C ASP A 237 1.55 27.06 8.62
N THR A 238 0.69 27.70 7.83
CA THR A 238 -0.31 28.66 8.28
C THR A 238 -1.64 27.99 8.64
N LYS A 239 -2.58 28.74 9.21
CA LYS A 239 -3.91 28.24 9.56
C LYS A 239 -4.79 28.18 8.31
N MET A 240 -5.55 27.10 8.13
CA MET A 240 -6.45 26.98 6.98
C MET A 240 -7.59 28.01 7.07
N PRO A 241 -7.99 28.67 5.96
CA PRO A 241 -9.06 29.66 5.99
C PRO A 241 -10.45 28.99 6.12
N LYS A 242 -11.28 29.52 7.02
CA LYS A 242 -12.64 29.04 7.30
C LYS A 242 -13.62 29.41 6.19
N GLY A 243 -14.65 28.59 6.01
CA GLY A 243 -15.74 28.77 5.05
C GLY A 243 -15.34 28.58 3.59
N ARG A 244 -14.11 28.12 3.33
CA ARG A 244 -13.53 27.98 2.00
C ARG A 244 -13.44 26.51 1.60
N ARG A 245 -13.53 26.29 0.28
CA ARG A 245 -13.07 25.07 -0.38
C ARG A 245 -11.61 25.29 -0.76
N LEU A 246 -10.77 24.33 -0.50
CA LEU A 246 -9.33 24.38 -0.69
C LEU A 246 -8.89 23.19 -1.52
N GLN A 247 -7.91 23.41 -2.38
CA GLN A 247 -7.16 22.39 -3.09
C GLN A 247 -5.69 22.59 -2.72
N LEU A 248 -5.10 21.57 -2.12
CA LEU A 248 -3.83 21.67 -1.40
C LEU A 248 -3.01 20.40 -1.64
N TYR A 249 -1.74 20.45 -1.26
CA TYR A 249 -0.82 19.32 -1.35
C TYR A 249 -0.20 19.03 0.02
N TYR A 250 0.02 17.75 0.31
CA TYR A 250 0.75 17.34 1.50
C TYR A 250 1.67 16.18 1.14
N LYS A 251 2.99 16.41 1.24
CA LYS A 251 4.05 15.47 0.85
C LYS A 251 3.78 14.90 -0.56
N GLY A 252 3.46 15.78 -1.51
CA GLY A 252 3.04 15.42 -2.85
C GLY A 252 1.57 14.98 -3.03
N THR A 253 0.86 14.48 -2.02
CA THR A 253 -0.54 14.04 -2.19
C THR A 253 -1.46 15.25 -2.32
N ARG A 254 -2.07 15.44 -3.49
CA ARG A 254 -3.12 16.45 -3.69
C ARG A 254 -4.35 16.05 -2.88
N TYR A 255 -5.03 17.01 -2.28
CA TYR A 255 -6.31 16.77 -1.61
C TYR A 255 -7.23 17.98 -1.71
N PHE A 256 -8.52 17.71 -1.64
CA PHE A 256 -9.56 18.72 -1.55
C PHE A 256 -10.08 18.79 -0.13
N PHE A 257 -10.28 20.01 0.36
CA PHE A 257 -10.68 20.23 1.74
C PHE A 257 -11.74 21.32 1.86
N TYR A 258 -12.79 21.08 2.63
CA TYR A 258 -13.74 22.10 3.03
C TYR A 258 -13.56 22.39 4.52
N HIS A 259 -13.20 23.63 4.85
CA HIS A 259 -13.12 24.07 6.24
C HIS A 259 -14.42 24.81 6.62
N PRO A 260 -15.21 24.34 7.61
CA PRO A 260 -16.45 24.99 7.99
C PRO A 260 -16.21 26.35 8.66
N ALA A 261 -17.04 27.34 8.32
CA ALA A 261 -17.10 28.60 9.06
C ALA A 261 -18.08 28.46 10.23
N HIS A 262 -17.60 28.03 11.39
CA HIS A 262 -18.44 27.91 12.59
C HIS A 262 -19.19 29.22 12.85
N ARG A 263 -20.53 29.16 12.88
CA ARG A 263 -21.37 30.29 13.29
C ARG A 263 -21.14 30.58 14.77
N ARG A 264 -20.78 31.81 15.12
CA ARG A 264 -20.81 32.29 16.51
C ARG A 264 -22.23 32.06 17.07
N GLY A 265 -22.34 31.33 18.18
CA GLY A 265 -23.61 31.16 18.92
C GLY A 265 -24.41 29.88 18.63
N SER A 266 -24.01 29.01 17.70
CA SER A 266 -24.62 27.67 17.60
C SER A 266 -24.00 26.80 18.68
N ALA A 267 -24.82 26.33 19.61
CA ALA A 267 -24.46 25.59 20.82
C ALA A 267 -23.27 24.63 20.62
N ILE A 268 -22.07 25.10 20.99
CA ILE A 268 -20.85 24.28 21.18
C ILE A 268 -21.07 23.27 22.31
N HIS A 269 -22.14 23.42 23.08
CA HIS A 269 -22.54 22.56 24.18
C HIS A 269 -24.00 22.16 24.02
N LYS A 270 -24.27 21.01 23.40
CA LYS A 270 -25.17 19.97 23.94
C LYS A 270 -25.31 18.81 22.94
N VAL A 271 -25.20 17.60 23.50
CA VAL A 271 -25.42 16.25 22.93
C VAL A 271 -24.20 15.64 22.20
N GLY A 272 -23.46 14.80 22.93
CA GLY A 272 -22.57 13.72 22.47
C GLY A 272 -21.63 13.96 21.28
N LEU A 273 -20.37 14.33 21.57
CA LEU A 273 -19.18 14.38 20.68
C LEU A 273 -19.31 13.77 19.26
N ARG A 274 -20.04 14.43 18.36
CA ARG A 274 -20.06 14.05 16.94
C ARG A 274 -18.69 14.31 16.27
N PRO A 275 -18.24 13.46 15.34
CA PRO A 275 -17.04 13.71 14.55
C PRO A 275 -17.10 15.02 13.77
N TRP A 276 -15.96 15.72 13.66
CA TRP A 276 -15.87 17.00 12.95
C TRP A 276 -15.38 16.87 11.51
N LEU A 277 -15.11 15.64 11.07
CA LEU A 277 -14.51 15.34 9.78
C LEU A 277 -15.25 14.21 9.08
N LEU A 278 -15.57 14.44 7.81
CA LEU A 278 -15.92 13.42 6.83
C LEU A 278 -14.73 13.25 5.88
N VAL A 279 -14.24 12.02 5.78
CA VAL A 279 -13.26 11.59 4.79
C VAL A 279 -14.00 10.87 3.67
N CYS A 280 -13.77 11.26 2.42
CA CYS A 280 -14.31 10.53 1.26
C CYS A 280 -13.18 10.04 0.36
N MET A 281 -13.23 8.76 0.01
CA MET A 281 -12.28 8.10 -0.88
C MET A 281 -12.92 7.93 -2.26
N HIS A 282 -12.26 8.45 -3.29
CA HIS A 282 -12.73 8.41 -4.68
C HIS A 282 -12.51 7.05 -5.33
N ASP A 283 -12.90 6.90 -6.60
CA ASP A 283 -12.69 5.69 -7.40
C ASP A 283 -11.36 5.75 -8.17
N ALA A 284 -10.87 4.67 -8.75
CA ALA A 284 -9.58 4.64 -9.47
C ALA A 284 -9.53 5.54 -10.73
N ASP A 285 -10.65 6.15 -11.14
CA ASP A 285 -10.79 7.03 -12.29
C ASP A 285 -10.36 8.50 -12.06
N LEU A 286 -9.78 8.78 -10.89
CA LEU A 286 -9.24 10.10 -10.53
C LEU A 286 -10.29 11.23 -10.40
N ARG A 287 -11.57 10.90 -10.19
CA ARG A 287 -12.65 11.89 -10.01
C ARG A 287 -12.80 12.38 -8.56
N ALA A 288 -11.69 12.65 -7.88
CA ALA A 288 -11.69 13.15 -6.51
C ALA A 288 -12.38 14.51 -6.36
N GLU A 289 -12.22 15.40 -7.34
CA GLU A 289 -12.87 16.72 -7.31
C GLU A 289 -14.39 16.63 -7.45
N GLU A 290 -14.87 15.75 -8.33
CA GLU A 290 -16.31 15.51 -8.50
C GLU A 290 -16.91 14.95 -7.21
N LEU A 291 -16.25 13.96 -6.59
CA LEU A 291 -16.66 13.44 -5.30
C LEU A 291 -16.65 14.53 -4.22
N PHE A 292 -15.61 15.36 -4.17
CA PHE A 292 -15.55 16.49 -3.26
C PHE A 292 -16.71 17.45 -3.47
N ASN A 293 -17.05 17.79 -4.73
CA ASN A 293 -18.16 18.66 -5.11
C ASN A 293 -19.54 18.13 -4.70
N ILE A 294 -19.68 16.81 -4.54
CA ILE A 294 -20.86 16.15 -3.98
C ILE A 294 -20.84 16.26 -2.45
N CYS A 295 -19.78 15.76 -1.81
CA CYS A 295 -19.73 15.56 -0.35
C CYS A 295 -19.60 16.87 0.45
N TRP A 296 -18.93 17.90 -0.07
CA TRP A 296 -18.74 19.15 0.68
C TRP A 296 -20.05 19.87 1.02
N ARG A 297 -21.11 19.68 0.21
CA ARG A 297 -22.44 20.26 0.47
C ARG A 297 -23.04 19.70 1.77
N ALA A 298 -22.87 18.41 2.02
CA ALA A 298 -23.29 17.78 3.27
C ALA A 298 -22.49 18.30 4.46
N GLY A 299 -21.17 18.51 4.29
CA GLY A 299 -20.32 19.14 5.29
C GLY A 299 -20.75 20.57 5.62
N LYS A 300 -21.03 21.41 4.60
CA LYS A 300 -21.53 22.77 4.78
C LYS A 300 -22.86 22.80 5.54
N LYS A 301 -23.81 21.92 5.18
CA LYS A 301 -25.12 21.80 5.85
C LYS A 301 -24.96 21.48 7.34
N ARG A 302 -23.99 20.64 7.69
CA ARG A 302 -23.76 20.13 9.06
C ARG A 302 -22.67 20.87 9.84
N GLN A 303 -22.05 21.89 9.25
CA GLN A 303 -20.91 22.63 9.83
C GLN A 303 -19.72 21.71 10.16
N MET A 304 -19.45 20.76 9.26
CA MET A 304 -18.42 19.72 9.37
C MET A 304 -17.38 19.89 8.26
N ALA A 305 -16.13 19.52 8.55
CA ALA A 305 -15.07 19.50 7.56
C ALA A 305 -15.20 18.29 6.63
N VAL A 306 -14.75 18.45 5.38
CA VAL A 306 -14.72 17.37 4.39
C VAL A 306 -13.33 17.29 3.80
N LEU A 307 -12.74 16.10 3.82
CA LEU A 307 -11.42 15.79 3.24
C LEU A 307 -11.58 14.73 2.15
N VAL A 308 -11.06 15.02 0.96
CA VAL A 308 -10.99 14.06 -0.15
C VAL A 308 -9.55 14.02 -0.67
N PRO A 309 -8.74 13.02 -0.25
CA PRO A 309 -7.39 12.85 -0.78
C PRO A 309 -7.45 12.31 -2.21
N LEU A 310 -6.59 12.82 -3.09
CA LEU A 310 -6.35 12.24 -4.41
C LEU A 310 -5.33 11.10 -4.26
N MET A 311 -5.82 9.87 -4.15
CA MET A 311 -5.01 8.66 -4.23
C MET A 311 -4.70 8.37 -5.70
N ASP A 312 -3.65 9.02 -6.18
CA ASP A 312 -3.23 8.89 -7.57
C ASP A 312 -2.65 7.48 -7.86
N PRO A 313 -2.92 6.86 -9.03
CA PRO A 313 -2.40 5.55 -9.43
C PRO A 313 -0.88 5.49 -9.56
N ILE A 314 -0.18 6.61 -9.36
CA ILE A 314 1.25 6.74 -9.59
C ILE A 314 1.98 6.40 -8.30
N ARG A 315 1.62 7.10 -7.24
CA ARG A 315 2.08 6.84 -5.88
C ARG A 315 1.33 5.68 -5.26
N TYR A 316 0.04 5.56 -5.54
CA TYR A 316 -0.85 4.56 -4.96
C TYR A 316 -1.59 3.71 -6.03
N PRO A 317 -0.84 2.98 -6.89
CA PRO A 317 -1.37 2.18 -7.99
C PRO A 317 -2.41 1.13 -7.58
N ASP A 318 -2.44 0.76 -6.30
CA ASP A 318 -3.38 -0.22 -5.75
C ASP A 318 -3.87 0.23 -4.36
N TYR A 319 -4.29 1.50 -4.26
CA TYR A 319 -4.67 2.07 -2.97
C TYR A 319 -5.89 1.38 -2.35
N GLY A 320 -6.81 0.81 -3.15
CA GLY A 320 -7.92 -0.02 -2.66
C GLY A 320 -7.44 -1.16 -1.74
N GLN A 321 -6.26 -1.72 -2.03
CA GLN A 321 -5.57 -2.74 -1.25
C GLN A 321 -4.47 -2.15 -0.34
N PHE A 322 -4.56 -0.87 0.03
CA PHE A 322 -3.56 -0.08 0.76
C PHE A 322 -2.21 0.13 0.07
N ASN A 323 -2.05 -0.31 -1.18
CA ASN A 323 -0.80 -0.26 -1.91
C ASN A 323 0.35 -0.94 -1.14
N ILE A 324 0.11 -2.13 -0.57
CA ILE A 324 1.01 -2.84 0.37
C ILE A 324 2.42 -3.12 -0.17
N ARG A 325 2.60 -3.13 -1.48
CA ARG A 325 3.91 -3.36 -2.13
C ARG A 325 4.75 -2.08 -2.26
N GLY A 326 4.14 -0.91 -2.08
CA GLY A 326 4.75 0.40 -2.26
C GLY A 326 4.51 1.34 -1.08
N GLU A 327 4.24 2.61 -1.40
CA GLU A 327 3.91 3.61 -0.39
C GLU A 327 2.48 3.40 0.12
N ARG A 328 2.34 3.18 1.42
CA ARG A 328 1.08 2.76 2.05
C ARG A 328 0.03 3.87 2.08
N ALA A 329 -1.06 3.68 1.34
CA ALA A 329 -2.13 4.67 1.20
C ALA A 329 -2.89 4.94 2.52
N ASP A 330 -3.04 3.91 3.36
CA ASP A 330 -3.70 4.00 4.65
C ASP A 330 -2.88 4.83 5.66
N LYS A 331 -1.55 4.65 5.66
CA LYS A 331 -0.64 5.51 6.44
C LYS A 331 -0.70 6.95 5.95
N ARG A 332 -0.70 7.16 4.63
CA ARG A 332 -0.83 8.51 4.06
C ARG A 332 -2.14 9.17 4.47
N LEU A 333 -3.25 8.43 4.45
CA LEU A 333 -4.54 8.97 4.89
C LEU A 333 -4.48 9.40 6.36
N LEU A 334 -3.92 8.57 7.24
CA LEU A 334 -3.75 8.92 8.65
C LEU A 334 -2.93 10.21 8.83
N GLU A 335 -1.79 10.31 8.13
CA GLU A 335 -0.98 11.54 8.16
C GLU A 335 -1.75 12.77 7.67
N LEU A 336 -2.53 12.63 6.59
CA LEU A 336 -3.38 13.71 6.07
C LEU A 336 -4.47 14.12 7.05
N VAL A 337 -5.11 13.16 7.72
CA VAL A 337 -6.14 13.42 8.74
C VAL A 337 -5.54 14.20 9.91
N GLU A 338 -4.37 13.81 10.41
CA GLU A 338 -3.68 14.56 11.48
C GLU A 338 -3.24 15.95 11.00
N HIS A 339 -2.73 16.06 9.76
CA HIS A 339 -2.35 17.33 9.15
C HIS A 339 -3.54 18.30 9.09
N VAL A 340 -4.67 17.90 8.51
CA VAL A 340 -5.85 18.80 8.46
C VAL A 340 -6.42 19.07 9.85
N GLY A 341 -6.37 18.10 10.77
CA GLY A 341 -6.78 18.27 12.16
C GLY A 341 -6.00 19.40 12.85
N LYS A 342 -4.67 19.40 12.70
CA LYS A 342 -3.79 20.45 13.23
C LYS A 342 -4.09 21.82 12.63
N HIS A 343 -4.08 21.93 11.30
CA HIS A 343 -4.12 23.24 10.61
C HIS A 343 -5.52 23.84 10.49
N ALA A 344 -6.58 23.03 10.59
CA ALA A 344 -7.97 23.49 10.68
C ALA A 344 -8.51 23.55 12.13
N SER A 345 -7.68 23.18 13.12
CA SER A 345 -8.05 23.13 14.55
C SER A 345 -9.29 22.24 14.82
N LEU A 346 -9.27 21.02 14.29
CA LEU A 346 -10.36 20.04 14.40
C LEU A 346 -9.94 18.84 15.25
N THR A 347 -10.87 18.31 16.04
CA THR A 347 -10.69 17.00 16.69
C THR A 347 -10.90 15.91 15.65
N VAL A 348 -9.84 15.14 15.36
CA VAL A 348 -9.83 14.10 14.32
C VAL A 348 -9.58 12.68 14.85
N ARG A 349 -9.85 12.46 16.15
CA ARG A 349 -9.71 11.14 16.80
C ARG A 349 -10.52 10.07 16.06
N GLU A 350 -11.78 10.37 15.78
CA GLU A 350 -12.69 9.56 14.98
C GLU A 350 -13.27 10.44 13.87
N PHE A 351 -13.57 9.84 12.72
CA PHE A 351 -14.16 10.52 11.57
C PHE A 351 -15.18 9.63 10.87
N TYR A 352 -16.05 10.26 10.08
CA TYR A 352 -16.92 9.56 9.15
C TYR A 352 -16.12 9.17 7.91
N LEU A 353 -16.32 7.97 7.39
CA LEU A 353 -15.64 7.48 6.20
C LEU A 353 -16.65 7.09 5.12
N PHE A 354 -16.50 7.69 3.94
CA PHE A 354 -17.22 7.27 2.74
C PHE A 354 -16.24 6.75 1.68
N GLY A 355 -16.56 5.65 1.02
CA GLY A 355 -15.77 5.12 -0.09
C GLY A 355 -16.64 4.72 -1.29
N TYR A 356 -16.16 5.03 -2.49
CA TYR A 356 -16.86 4.75 -3.75
C TYR A 356 -15.93 4.00 -4.73
N GLY A 357 -16.38 2.89 -5.32
CA GLY A 357 -15.55 2.02 -6.17
C GLY A 357 -14.30 1.52 -5.45
N THR A 358 -13.11 1.77 -6.02
CA THR A 358 -11.83 1.47 -5.35
C THR A 358 -11.67 2.17 -3.99
N GLY A 359 -12.31 3.32 -3.81
CA GLY A 359 -12.37 4.01 -2.51
C GLY A 359 -13.19 3.26 -1.48
N GLY A 360 -14.18 2.48 -1.91
CA GLY A 360 -14.95 1.59 -1.03
C GLY A 360 -14.17 0.34 -0.64
N ASP A 361 -13.39 -0.22 -1.56
CA ASP A 361 -12.43 -1.30 -1.28
C ASP A 361 -11.44 -0.87 -0.19
N PHE A 362 -10.93 0.36 -0.31
CA PHE A 362 -10.10 0.98 0.72
C PHE A 362 -10.89 1.18 2.02
N ALA A 363 -12.10 1.75 1.96
CA ALA A 363 -12.88 2.10 3.14
C ALA A 363 -13.28 0.88 3.96
N GLN A 364 -13.63 -0.22 3.30
CA GLN A 364 -13.88 -1.53 3.92
C GLN A 364 -12.65 -1.96 4.73
N ARG A 365 -11.49 -2.06 4.08
CA ARG A 365 -10.22 -2.51 4.70
C ARG A 365 -9.73 -1.57 5.78
N PHE A 366 -9.91 -0.26 5.59
CA PHE A 366 -9.54 0.76 6.56
C PHE A 366 -10.39 0.64 7.82
N THR A 367 -11.69 0.38 7.69
CA THR A 367 -12.56 0.15 8.84
C THR A 367 -12.20 -1.15 9.56
N MET A 368 -11.78 -2.19 8.84
CA MET A 368 -11.30 -3.45 9.43
C MET A 368 -9.98 -3.27 10.20
N SER A 369 -9.07 -2.43 9.69
CA SER A 369 -7.72 -2.27 10.23
C SER A 369 -7.60 -1.17 11.30
N TYR A 370 -8.41 -0.13 11.18
CA TYR A 370 -8.42 1.05 12.05
C TYR A 370 -9.82 1.34 12.63
N PRO A 371 -10.55 0.36 13.18
CA PRO A 371 -11.95 0.57 13.59
C PRO A 371 -12.11 1.65 14.66
N LYS A 372 -11.07 1.91 15.49
CA LYS A 372 -11.08 2.99 16.49
C LYS A 372 -10.99 4.40 15.90
N ARG A 373 -10.70 4.53 14.61
CA ARG A 373 -10.67 5.82 13.89
C ARG A 373 -12.00 6.12 13.22
N ILE A 374 -12.91 5.15 13.17
CA ILE A 374 -14.14 5.23 12.39
C ILE A 374 -15.34 5.40 13.33
N ALA A 375 -16.01 6.52 13.19
CA ALA A 375 -17.29 6.74 13.87
C ALA A 375 -18.42 6.00 13.15
N ARG A 376 -18.53 6.22 11.82
CA ARG A 376 -19.34 5.44 10.90
C ARG A 376 -18.68 5.32 9.55
N ALA A 377 -18.94 4.23 8.86
CA ALA A 377 -18.51 4.04 7.48
C ALA A 377 -19.69 3.76 6.54
N ALA A 378 -19.58 4.24 5.31
CA ALA A 378 -20.45 3.85 4.21
C ALA A 378 -19.56 3.57 3.00
N PHE A 379 -19.75 2.43 2.33
CA PHE A 379 -18.92 2.09 1.19
C PHE A 379 -19.69 1.31 0.13
N GLU A 380 -19.37 1.59 -1.13
CA GLU A 380 -19.66 0.73 -2.28
C GLU A 380 -18.33 0.21 -2.80
N SER A 381 -18.19 -1.12 -2.83
CA SER A 381 -16.93 -1.83 -3.05
C SER A 381 -17.13 -2.92 -4.10
N ASP A 382 -16.11 -3.10 -4.93
CA ASP A 382 -16.07 -4.12 -5.97
C ASP A 382 -15.16 -5.30 -5.56
N GLU A 383 -14.24 -5.09 -4.62
CA GLU A 383 -13.33 -6.11 -4.09
C GLU A 383 -13.36 -6.20 -2.55
N PHE A 384 -13.74 -7.37 -2.04
CA PHE A 384 -13.93 -7.60 -0.61
C PHE A 384 -12.78 -8.40 0.03
N THR A 385 -12.40 -8.00 1.25
CA THR A 385 -11.64 -8.87 2.16
C THR A 385 -12.60 -9.85 2.86
N ALA A 386 -12.54 -11.13 2.53
CA ALA A 386 -13.38 -12.15 3.16
C ALA A 386 -12.91 -12.47 4.60
N PRO A 387 -13.79 -12.96 5.48
CA PRO A 387 -13.40 -13.41 6.82
C PRO A 387 -12.69 -14.79 6.79
N ASP A 388 -11.75 -14.96 5.86
CA ASP A 388 -10.93 -16.16 5.68
C ASP A 388 -9.63 -16.03 6.51
N ALA A 389 -9.44 -16.91 7.49
CA ALA A 389 -8.28 -16.88 8.38
C ALA A 389 -6.99 -17.43 7.74
N GLU A 390 -7.09 -18.15 6.62
CA GLU A 390 -5.94 -18.73 5.93
C GLU A 390 -5.39 -17.76 4.87
N ALA A 391 -6.27 -17.07 4.15
CA ALA A 391 -5.90 -16.11 3.12
C ALA A 391 -5.25 -14.84 3.69
N TYR A 392 -4.16 -14.39 3.05
CA TYR A 392 -3.47 -13.16 3.42
C TYR A 392 -4.28 -11.91 3.09
N PHE A 393 -4.18 -10.90 3.96
CA PHE A 393 -4.57 -9.54 3.63
C PHE A 393 -3.88 -9.10 2.32
N PRO A 394 -4.59 -8.53 1.34
CA PRO A 394 -5.93 -7.90 1.42
C PRO A 394 -7.11 -8.80 1.01
N ARG A 395 -6.89 -10.11 0.83
CA ARG A 395 -7.93 -11.08 0.42
C ARG A 395 -8.61 -11.75 1.62
N GLY A 396 -7.85 -12.01 2.69
CA GLY A 396 -8.35 -12.57 3.94
C GLY A 396 -7.82 -11.86 5.18
N LEU A 397 -7.98 -12.50 6.33
CA LEU A 397 -7.67 -11.98 7.66
C LEU A 397 -6.23 -12.27 8.11
N ASN A 398 -5.51 -13.14 7.40
CA ASN A 398 -4.17 -13.53 7.79
C ASN A 398 -3.17 -12.39 7.54
N ARG A 399 -2.20 -12.21 8.44
CA ARG A 399 -1.23 -11.11 8.36
C ARG A 399 -0.29 -11.31 7.19
N THR A 400 -0.24 -10.36 6.28
CA THR A 400 0.67 -10.41 5.13
C THR A 400 2.11 -10.09 5.54
N PRO A 401 3.11 -10.87 5.09
CA PRO A 401 4.52 -10.53 5.28
C PRO A 401 4.93 -9.20 4.62
N LEU A 402 4.19 -8.75 3.59
CA LEU A 402 4.45 -7.49 2.89
C LEU A 402 4.21 -6.25 3.77
N ALA A 403 3.31 -6.38 4.74
CA ALA A 403 2.82 -5.31 5.59
C ALA A 403 2.44 -5.88 6.98
N PRO A 404 3.43 -6.30 7.78
CA PRO A 404 3.21 -7.06 9.01
C PRO A 404 2.55 -6.22 10.13
N ASP A 405 2.55 -4.90 9.98
CA ASP A 405 1.93 -3.93 10.87
C ASP A 405 0.42 -3.78 10.67
N ILE A 406 -0.13 -4.30 9.56
CA ILE A 406 -1.58 -4.36 9.38
C ILE A 406 -2.15 -5.44 10.31
N GLY A 407 -3.00 -5.01 11.24
CA GLY A 407 -3.84 -5.90 12.03
C GLY A 407 -5.31 -5.69 11.68
N ILE A 408 -6.05 -6.78 11.51
CA ILE A 408 -7.51 -6.73 11.36
C ILE A 408 -8.16 -7.04 12.71
N ASP A 409 -9.11 -6.19 13.13
CA ASP A 409 -9.90 -6.38 14.34
C ASP A 409 -11.37 -6.60 13.96
N MET A 410 -11.70 -7.85 13.65
CA MET A 410 -13.04 -8.25 13.22
C MET A 410 -14.13 -7.96 14.26
N TYR A 411 -13.80 -8.09 15.54
CA TYR A 411 -14.75 -7.81 16.62
C TYR A 411 -15.18 -6.34 16.61
N ARG A 412 -14.22 -5.41 16.52
CA ARG A 412 -14.53 -3.99 16.46
C ARG A 412 -15.09 -3.57 15.11
N PHE A 413 -14.65 -4.18 14.01
CA PHE A 413 -15.22 -3.94 12.69
C PHE A 413 -16.72 -4.26 12.66
N LEU A 414 -17.13 -5.45 13.09
CA LEU A 414 -18.54 -5.85 13.10
C LEU A 414 -19.37 -5.02 14.09
N LYS A 415 -18.75 -4.42 15.11
CA LYS A 415 -19.41 -3.48 16.02
C LYS A 415 -19.40 -2.03 15.55
N SER A 416 -18.65 -1.71 14.50
CA SER A 416 -18.66 -0.38 13.89
C SER A 416 -19.96 -0.17 13.13
N ASP A 417 -20.52 1.05 13.22
CA ASP A 417 -21.70 1.44 12.46
C ASP A 417 -21.28 1.60 10.98
N SER A 418 -21.41 0.53 10.21
CA SER A 418 -20.98 0.47 8.80
C SER A 418 -22.13 0.06 7.89
N VAL A 419 -22.20 0.65 6.69
CA VAL A 419 -23.15 0.22 5.64
C VAL A 419 -22.43 -0.09 4.32
N LEU A 420 -22.75 -1.26 3.77
CA LEU A 420 -22.42 -1.62 2.39
C LEU A 420 -23.60 -1.22 1.49
N ILE A 421 -23.33 -0.39 0.49
CA ILE A 421 -24.33 0.09 -0.46
C ILE A 421 -24.05 -0.53 -1.82
N MET A 422 -25.07 -1.17 -2.41
CA MET A 422 -24.91 -1.98 -3.62
C MET A 422 -25.85 -1.50 -4.72
N ARG A 423 -25.40 -1.46 -5.98
CA ARG A 423 -26.31 -1.25 -7.11
C ARG A 423 -27.00 -2.56 -7.46
N LYS A 424 -28.33 -2.54 -7.63
CA LYS A 424 -29.11 -3.75 -7.97
C LYS A 424 -28.64 -4.44 -9.26
N ASN A 425 -28.09 -3.68 -10.20
CA ASN A 425 -27.60 -4.19 -11.49
C ASN A 425 -26.07 -4.23 -11.59
N SER A 426 -25.34 -4.19 -10.46
CA SER A 426 -23.87 -4.31 -10.49
C SER A 426 -23.45 -5.74 -10.83
N GLU A 427 -22.42 -5.89 -11.65
CA GLU A 427 -21.77 -7.18 -11.88
C GLU A 427 -21.21 -7.77 -10.57
N THR A 428 -20.81 -6.90 -9.64
CA THR A 428 -20.26 -7.24 -8.32
C THR A 428 -21.31 -7.50 -7.22
N LEU A 429 -22.61 -7.45 -7.57
CA LEU A 429 -23.70 -7.65 -6.59
C LEU A 429 -23.60 -9.02 -5.91
N ARG A 430 -23.20 -10.05 -6.66
CA ARG A 430 -23.11 -11.42 -6.12
C ARG A 430 -22.00 -11.53 -5.09
N GLU A 431 -20.82 -11.01 -5.40
CA GLU A 431 -19.64 -11.01 -4.53
C GLU A 431 -19.92 -10.24 -3.24
N ALA A 432 -20.61 -9.10 -3.34
CA ALA A 432 -21.03 -8.29 -2.20
C ALA A 432 -22.05 -9.01 -1.29
N LYS A 433 -23.00 -9.78 -1.87
CA LYS A 433 -23.92 -10.63 -1.09
C LYS A 433 -23.17 -11.74 -0.36
N ASN A 434 -22.29 -12.45 -1.06
CA ASN A 434 -21.47 -13.51 -0.47
C ASN A 434 -20.60 -12.96 0.67
N PHE A 435 -20.02 -11.77 0.49
CA PHE A 435 -19.27 -11.09 1.54
C PHE A 435 -20.14 -10.81 2.77
N TYR A 436 -21.34 -10.23 2.58
CA TYR A 436 -22.23 -9.92 3.69
C TYR A 436 -22.68 -11.17 4.43
N GLU A 437 -23.06 -12.23 3.72
CA GLU A 437 -23.43 -13.52 4.30
C GLU A 437 -22.28 -14.13 5.10
N ALA A 438 -21.06 -14.10 4.56
CA ALA A 438 -19.87 -14.56 5.27
C ALA A 438 -19.61 -13.75 6.56
N MET A 439 -19.86 -12.44 6.53
CA MET A 439 -19.76 -11.59 7.72
C MET A 439 -20.83 -11.90 8.78
N GLN A 440 -22.08 -12.17 8.37
CA GLN A 440 -23.15 -12.59 9.29
C GLN A 440 -22.81 -13.94 9.92
N HIS A 441 -22.42 -14.93 9.12
CA HIS A 441 -21.99 -16.23 9.60
C HIS A 441 -20.81 -16.12 10.59
N TYR A 442 -19.79 -15.31 10.27
CA TYR A 442 -18.69 -15.04 11.20
C TYR A 442 -19.20 -14.42 12.51
N SER A 443 -20.14 -13.49 12.42
CA SER A 443 -20.75 -12.83 13.58
C SER A 443 -21.48 -13.83 14.49
N ASP A 444 -22.28 -14.71 13.90
CA ASP A 444 -23.08 -15.71 14.61
C ASP A 444 -22.20 -16.74 15.32
N VAL A 445 -21.21 -17.29 14.61
CA VAL A 445 -20.26 -18.27 15.16
C VAL A 445 -19.46 -17.69 16.35
N ASN A 446 -19.17 -16.39 16.32
CA ASN A 446 -18.37 -15.71 17.35
C ASN A 446 -19.23 -14.98 18.41
N GLY A 447 -20.57 -15.08 18.34
CA GLY A 447 -21.47 -14.41 19.28
C GLY A 447 -21.38 -12.87 19.25
N ILE A 448 -21.05 -12.30 18.10
CA ILE A 448 -20.95 -10.85 17.89
C ILE A 448 -22.29 -10.35 17.38
N ARG A 449 -22.82 -9.27 17.96
CA ARG A 449 -23.95 -8.54 17.36
C ARG A 449 -23.43 -7.58 16.31
N SER A 450 -23.49 -7.98 15.04
CA SER A 450 -23.07 -7.14 13.92
C SER A 450 -23.93 -5.88 13.78
N ARG A 451 -23.28 -4.77 13.46
CA ARG A 451 -23.89 -3.49 13.04
C ARG A 451 -23.62 -3.17 11.57
N LEU A 452 -22.97 -4.08 10.85
CA LEU A 452 -22.81 -3.99 9.41
C LEU A 452 -24.19 -4.13 8.75
N ALA A 453 -24.63 -3.08 8.07
CA ALA A 453 -25.88 -3.07 7.32
C ALA A 453 -25.61 -3.19 5.81
N VAL A 454 -26.63 -3.62 5.07
CA VAL A 454 -26.65 -3.59 3.60
C VAL A 454 -27.83 -2.77 3.11
N ARG A 455 -27.59 -2.00 2.04
CA ARG A 455 -28.60 -1.24 1.29
C ARG A 455 -28.40 -1.46 -0.20
N THR A 456 -29.50 -1.45 -0.95
CA THR A 456 -29.46 -1.50 -2.41
C THR A 456 -30.05 -0.23 -3.00
N VAL A 457 -29.49 0.20 -4.13
CA VAL A 457 -29.94 1.37 -4.90
C VAL A 457 -30.13 1.00 -6.37
N ASP A 458 -30.98 1.73 -7.07
CA ASP A 458 -31.32 1.45 -8.47
C ASP A 458 -30.28 2.04 -9.43
N VAL A 459 -29.78 3.25 -9.12
CA VAL A 459 -28.82 3.95 -9.96
C VAL A 459 -27.59 4.41 -9.19
N LYS A 460 -26.45 4.53 -9.89
CA LYS A 460 -25.14 4.93 -9.31
C LYS A 460 -25.18 6.26 -8.55
N PHE A 461 -25.98 7.21 -9.00
CA PHE A 461 -26.09 8.54 -8.37
C PHE A 461 -26.76 8.53 -6.99
N GLU A 462 -27.50 7.46 -6.65
CA GLU A 462 -28.17 7.32 -5.36
C GLU A 462 -27.24 6.83 -4.24
N ILE A 463 -26.07 6.30 -4.57
CA ILE A 463 -25.12 5.75 -3.59
C ILE A 463 -24.76 6.79 -2.53
N TRP A 464 -24.41 8.01 -2.96
CA TRP A 464 -24.12 9.09 -2.01
C TRP A 464 -25.34 9.49 -1.19
N SER A 465 -26.53 9.55 -1.79
CA SER A 465 -27.76 9.92 -1.08
C SER A 465 -28.06 8.93 0.05
N GLU A 466 -27.90 7.63 -0.20
CA GLU A 466 -28.10 6.60 0.82
C GLU A 466 -26.98 6.59 1.86
N ALA A 467 -25.72 6.80 1.45
CA ALA A 467 -24.60 6.95 2.36
C ALA A 467 -24.79 8.15 3.30
N GLU A 468 -25.21 9.30 2.77
CA GLU A 468 -25.45 10.52 3.55
C GLU A 468 -26.53 10.30 4.60
N LYS A 469 -27.63 9.63 4.26
CA LYS A 469 -28.68 9.28 5.25
C LYS A 469 -28.13 8.41 6.37
N TYR A 470 -27.35 7.38 6.04
CA TYR A 470 -26.82 6.45 7.03
C TYR A 470 -25.79 7.11 7.95
N LEU A 471 -24.76 7.75 7.36
CA LEU A 471 -23.67 8.39 8.10
C LEU A 471 -24.20 9.38 9.15
N PHE A 472 -25.25 10.13 8.78
CA PHE A 472 -25.79 11.22 9.60
C PHE A 472 -27.18 10.94 10.17
N SER A 473 -27.59 9.67 10.27
CA SER A 473 -28.95 9.28 10.71
C SER A 473 -29.34 9.70 12.15
N TYR A 474 -28.39 10.24 12.92
CA TYR A 474 -28.59 10.68 14.30
C TYR A 474 -28.06 12.11 14.56
N ASP A 475 -27.68 12.84 13.50
CA ASP A 475 -27.07 14.19 13.55
C ASP A 475 -28.05 15.33 13.23
#